data_AF-A0A9P6C552-F1
#
_entry.id   AF-A0A9P6C552-F1
#
_cell.length_a   1.000
_cell.length_b   1.000
_cell.length_c   1.000
_cell.angle_alpha   90.00
_cell.angle_beta   90.00
_cell.angle_gamma   90.00
#
_symmetry.space_group_name_H-M   'P 1'
#
loop_
_entity.id
_entity.type
_entity.pdbx_description
1 polymer ?
#
loop_
_entity_poly.entity_id
_entity_poly.type
_entity_poly.pdbx_seq_one_letter_code
_entity_poly.pdbx_strand_id
1 'polypeptide(L)'
;MFTSGSIANQFHEWDLNSNSVLSYAVETLEVRHVIVMGHYGCGGVAASMLPVSLPLDHPAHIAVQTWIQPIREIYQTSNRPEIAAHRNQHKHIPLAELPELHNPAFRALVEENVKANVNRIARSYVMRDHYASLALPQLASTSEIPNDPNSLKGTHVFIHGWVYDVENGEVMDLNVTVGPPGREIPPSPWPRAEIREREKKKQREEKASKERETMLAAEDGIQPPQQSASL
;
A
#
# COMPACT_ATOMS: atom_id res chain seq x y z
N MET A 1 -8.95 9.83 9.74
CA MET A 1 -8.73 8.52 9.08
C MET A 1 -10.04 7.75 9.18
N PHE A 2 -10.59 7.31 8.06
CA PHE A 2 -11.80 6.48 8.01
C PHE A 2 -11.36 5.09 7.52
N THR A 3 -11.80 4.03 8.20
CA THR A 3 -11.21 2.68 8.02
C THR A 3 -12.28 1.62 7.90
N SER A 4 -12.03 0.63 7.06
CA SER A 4 -12.73 -0.65 7.03
C SER A 4 -11.71 -1.79 6.92
N GLY A 5 -12.12 -3.02 7.27
CA GLY A 5 -11.24 -4.18 7.27
C GLY A 5 -11.99 -5.45 6.87
N SER A 6 -11.35 -6.27 6.05
CA SER A 6 -11.81 -7.59 5.63
C SER A 6 -10.63 -8.55 5.55
N ILE A 7 -10.90 -9.86 5.45
CA ILE A 7 -9.83 -10.86 5.31
C ILE A 7 -9.04 -10.57 4.03
N ALA A 8 -7.72 -10.40 4.16
CA ALA A 8 -6.80 -10.14 3.06
C ALA A 8 -7.19 -8.94 2.18
N ASN A 9 -7.79 -7.90 2.80
CA ASN A 9 -8.04 -6.59 2.19
C ASN A 9 -8.68 -6.68 0.79
N GLN A 10 -9.60 -7.64 0.61
CA GLN A 10 -10.31 -7.85 -0.63
C GLN A 10 -11.39 -6.78 -0.81
N PHE A 11 -11.57 -6.38 -2.07
CA PHE A 11 -12.72 -5.65 -2.55
C PHE A 11 -13.45 -6.49 -3.61
N HIS A 12 -14.76 -6.62 -3.44
CA HIS A 12 -15.65 -7.30 -4.39
C HIS A 12 -16.78 -6.36 -4.78
N GLU A 13 -17.09 -6.28 -6.08
CA GLU A 13 -18.15 -5.40 -6.58
C GLU A 13 -19.52 -5.73 -5.98
N TRP A 14 -19.76 -7.01 -5.68
CA TRP A 14 -21.01 -7.48 -5.08
C TRP A 14 -21.07 -7.34 -3.55
N ASP A 15 -19.96 -6.98 -2.89
CA ASP A 15 -19.96 -6.81 -1.43
C ASP A 15 -20.51 -5.44 -1.05
N LEU A 16 -21.75 -5.43 -0.56
CA LEU A 16 -22.44 -4.22 -0.12
C LEU A 16 -21.71 -3.53 1.04
N ASN A 17 -21.01 -4.29 1.90
CA ASN A 17 -20.26 -3.71 3.01
C ASN A 17 -19.15 -2.79 2.46
N SER A 18 -18.25 -3.34 1.64
CA SER A 18 -17.17 -2.57 1.01
C SER A 18 -17.69 -1.39 0.17
N ASN A 19 -18.74 -1.60 -0.61
CA ASN A 19 -19.33 -0.53 -1.42
C ASN A 19 -19.96 0.59 -0.58
N SER A 20 -20.66 0.25 0.51
CA SER A 20 -21.28 1.25 1.38
C SER A 20 -20.24 2.14 2.08
N VAL A 21 -19.13 1.55 2.54
CA VAL A 21 -18.00 2.28 3.11
C VAL A 21 -17.35 3.18 2.06
N LEU A 22 -17.08 2.65 0.86
CA LEU A 22 -16.45 3.42 -0.21
C LEU A 22 -17.32 4.59 -0.65
N SER A 23 -18.62 4.36 -0.86
CA SER A 23 -19.59 5.40 -1.24
C SER A 23 -19.68 6.48 -0.16
N TYR A 24 -19.82 6.12 1.11
CA TYR A 24 -19.86 7.11 2.20
C TYR A 24 -18.56 7.92 2.29
N ALA A 25 -17.41 7.27 2.15
CA ALA A 25 -16.12 7.94 2.18
C ALA A 25 -15.95 8.96 1.03
N VAL A 26 -16.35 8.57 -0.19
CA VAL A 26 -16.15 9.38 -1.39
C VAL A 26 -17.21 10.48 -1.51
N GLU A 27 -18.49 10.14 -1.32
CA GLU A 27 -19.62 11.02 -1.61
C GLU A 27 -20.04 11.87 -0.42
N THR A 28 -19.89 11.36 0.82
CA THR A 28 -20.31 12.10 2.03
C THR A 28 -19.13 12.73 2.76
N LEU A 29 -18.02 12.00 2.91
CA LEU A 29 -16.83 12.51 3.60
C LEU A 29 -15.84 13.22 2.66
N GLU A 30 -16.07 13.14 1.35
CA GLU A 30 -15.23 13.78 0.31
C GLU A 30 -13.73 13.49 0.50
N VAL A 31 -13.37 12.23 0.76
CA VAL A 31 -11.97 11.86 0.95
C VAL A 31 -11.17 12.07 -0.33
N ARG A 32 -9.94 12.58 -0.20
CA ARG A 32 -9.01 12.73 -1.34
C ARG A 32 -8.20 11.48 -1.65
N HIS A 33 -8.10 10.57 -0.68
CA HIS A 33 -7.21 9.41 -0.76
C HIS A 33 -7.91 8.17 -0.22
N VAL A 34 -7.89 7.10 -1.00
CA VAL A 34 -8.25 5.73 -0.60
C VAL A 34 -6.96 4.90 -0.62
N ILE A 35 -6.71 4.12 0.42
CA ILE A 35 -5.48 3.31 0.51
C ILE A 35 -5.90 1.85 0.70
N VAL A 36 -5.50 0.99 -0.24
CA VAL A 36 -5.51 -0.46 -0.06
C VAL A 36 -4.21 -0.83 0.64
N MET A 37 -4.31 -1.18 1.92
CA MET A 37 -3.18 -1.60 2.73
C MET A 37 -3.15 -3.13 2.83
N GLY A 38 -2.15 -3.75 2.22
CA GLY A 38 -1.79 -5.14 2.50
C GLY A 38 -0.74 -5.23 3.60
N HIS A 39 -0.43 -6.44 4.03
CA HIS A 39 0.68 -6.66 4.95
C HIS A 39 1.35 -8.01 4.72
N TYR A 40 2.67 -8.05 4.91
CA TYR A 40 3.37 -9.33 4.96
C TYR A 40 2.95 -10.09 6.22
N GLY A 41 2.85 -11.42 6.11
CA GLY A 41 2.26 -12.26 7.16
C GLY A 41 0.73 -12.34 7.13
N CYS A 42 0.07 -11.88 6.05
CA CYS A 42 -1.37 -12.06 5.88
C CYS A 42 -1.79 -13.53 5.78
N GLY A 43 -2.44 -14.03 6.84
CA GLY A 43 -2.93 -15.42 6.91
C GLY A 43 -3.92 -15.79 5.80
N GLY A 44 -4.75 -14.85 5.34
CA GLY A 44 -5.68 -15.08 4.23
C GLY A 44 -4.97 -15.27 2.88
N VAL A 45 -3.90 -14.49 2.63
CA VAL A 45 -3.05 -14.68 1.44
C VAL A 45 -2.29 -15.99 1.53
N ALA A 46 -1.72 -16.30 2.70
CA ALA A 46 -0.99 -17.55 2.93
C ALA A 46 -1.89 -18.79 2.70
N ALA A 47 -3.12 -18.76 3.23
CA ALA A 47 -4.10 -19.83 3.03
C ALA A 47 -4.51 -20.02 1.56
N SER A 48 -4.49 -18.96 0.75
CA SER A 48 -4.82 -19.05 -0.68
C SER A 48 -3.79 -19.83 -1.51
N MET A 49 -2.56 -19.98 -1.00
CA MET A 49 -1.47 -20.73 -1.64
C MET A 49 -1.57 -22.24 -1.40
N LEU A 50 -2.29 -22.68 -0.37
CA LEU A 50 -2.50 -24.09 -0.06
C LEU A 50 -3.46 -24.75 -1.06
N PRO A 51 -3.47 -26.08 -1.21
CA PRO A 51 -4.54 -26.78 -1.93
C PRO A 51 -5.89 -26.68 -1.19
N VAL A 52 -6.99 -26.76 -1.92
CA VAL A 52 -8.34 -26.92 -1.35
C VAL A 52 -8.63 -28.41 -1.20
N SER A 53 -8.96 -28.85 0.00
CA SER A 53 -9.52 -30.20 0.19
C SER A 53 -10.98 -30.20 -0.25
N LEU A 54 -11.31 -31.01 -1.25
CA LEU A 54 -12.68 -31.16 -1.77
C LEU A 54 -13.27 -32.50 -1.33
N PRO A 55 -14.60 -32.58 -1.11
CA PRO A 55 -15.59 -31.50 -1.22
C PRO A 55 -15.50 -30.48 -0.06
N LEU A 56 -15.97 -29.25 -0.28
CA LEU A 56 -16.19 -28.30 0.79
C LEU A 56 -17.58 -28.56 1.40
N ASP A 57 -17.61 -29.18 2.57
CA ASP A 57 -18.82 -29.60 3.28
C ASP A 57 -19.12 -28.73 4.50
N HIS A 58 -18.09 -28.15 5.12
CA HIS A 58 -18.23 -27.29 6.29
C HIS A 58 -18.49 -25.82 5.90
N PRO A 59 -19.62 -25.21 6.32
CA PRO A 59 -20.00 -23.83 5.93
C PRO A 59 -18.94 -22.77 6.22
N ALA A 60 -18.23 -22.88 7.35
CA ALA A 60 -17.16 -21.94 7.67
C ALA A 60 -15.96 -22.03 6.69
N HIS A 61 -15.64 -23.24 6.22
CA HIS A 61 -14.59 -23.42 5.23
C HIS A 61 -15.04 -22.88 3.87
N ILE A 62 -16.29 -23.13 3.48
CA ILE A 62 -16.87 -22.57 2.26
C ILE A 62 -16.75 -21.05 2.28
N ALA A 63 -17.19 -20.38 3.35
CA ALA A 63 -17.16 -18.93 3.45
C ALA A 63 -15.74 -18.36 3.25
N VAL A 64 -14.74 -18.90 3.94
CA VAL A 64 -13.36 -18.42 3.84
C VAL A 64 -12.75 -18.75 2.48
N GLN A 65 -12.93 -19.98 1.98
CA GLN A 65 -12.36 -20.40 0.69
C GLN A 65 -12.97 -19.63 -0.47
N THR A 66 -14.28 -19.37 -0.46
CA THR A 66 -14.95 -18.51 -1.44
C THR A 66 -14.45 -17.08 -1.38
N TRP A 67 -14.22 -16.53 -0.18
CA TRP A 67 -13.72 -15.16 0.00
C TRP A 67 -12.30 -14.97 -0.56
N ILE A 68 -11.38 -15.89 -0.29
CA ILE A 68 -9.98 -15.79 -0.73
C ILE A 68 -9.73 -16.35 -2.15
N GLN A 69 -10.78 -16.85 -2.82
CA GLN A 69 -10.69 -17.42 -4.16
C GLN A 69 -10.02 -16.48 -5.19
N PRO A 70 -10.28 -15.17 -5.23
CA PRO A 70 -9.60 -14.28 -6.17
C PRO A 70 -8.08 -14.20 -5.94
N ILE A 71 -7.60 -14.42 -4.71
CA ILE A 71 -6.16 -14.44 -4.40
C ILE A 71 -5.54 -15.72 -4.94
N ARG A 72 -6.25 -16.85 -4.82
CA ARG A 72 -5.83 -18.11 -5.43
C ARG A 72 -5.76 -17.98 -6.97
N GLU A 73 -6.68 -17.26 -7.59
CA GLU A 73 -6.64 -16.97 -9.03
C GLU A 73 -5.42 -16.12 -9.42
N ILE A 74 -5.09 -15.09 -8.63
CA ILE A 74 -3.85 -14.31 -8.82
C ILE A 74 -2.63 -15.23 -8.72
N TYR A 75 -2.56 -16.11 -7.71
CA TYR A 75 -1.46 -17.05 -7.54
C TYR A 75 -1.31 -18.01 -8.74
N GLN A 76 -2.43 -18.50 -9.29
CA GLN A 76 -2.41 -19.42 -10.44
C GLN A 76 -2.04 -18.73 -11.76
N THR A 77 -2.43 -17.46 -11.94
CA THR A 77 -2.30 -16.75 -13.22
C THR A 77 -1.14 -15.76 -13.28
N SER A 78 -0.54 -15.40 -12.13
CA SER A 78 0.54 -14.43 -12.10
C SER A 78 1.79 -14.92 -12.85
N ASN A 79 2.36 -13.98 -13.60
CA ASN A 79 3.62 -14.10 -14.32
C ASN A 79 4.82 -13.56 -13.53
N ARG A 80 4.61 -13.12 -12.28
CA ARG A 80 5.71 -12.70 -11.42
C ARG A 80 6.70 -13.87 -11.25
N PRO A 81 8.02 -13.65 -11.45
CA PRO A 81 9.01 -14.73 -11.39
C PRO A 81 8.96 -15.52 -10.09
N GLU A 82 8.78 -14.85 -8.95
CA GLU A 82 8.75 -15.46 -7.62
C GLU A 82 7.55 -16.43 -7.50
N ILE A 83 6.38 -15.97 -7.91
CA ILE A 83 5.13 -16.75 -7.88
C ILE A 83 5.19 -17.91 -8.88
N ALA A 84 5.64 -17.63 -10.10
CA ALA A 84 5.74 -18.65 -11.15
C ALA A 84 6.75 -19.75 -10.79
N ALA A 85 7.92 -19.38 -10.26
CA ALA A 85 8.92 -20.33 -9.80
C ALA A 85 8.38 -21.21 -8.66
N HIS A 86 7.71 -20.59 -7.67
CA HIS A 86 7.11 -21.32 -6.56
C HIS A 86 6.00 -22.27 -7.00
N ARG A 87 5.14 -21.84 -7.93
CA ARG A 87 4.09 -22.69 -8.52
C ARG A 87 4.68 -23.87 -9.29
N ASN A 88 5.76 -23.65 -10.05
CA ASN A 88 6.45 -24.71 -10.78
C ASN A 88 7.11 -25.74 -9.84
N GLN A 89 7.71 -25.27 -8.74
CA GLN A 89 8.31 -26.14 -7.72
C GLN A 89 7.28 -27.06 -7.05
N HIS A 90 6.05 -26.56 -6.82
CA HIS A 90 4.97 -27.28 -6.14
C HIS A 90 3.97 -27.93 -7.11
N LYS A 91 4.31 -28.06 -8.39
CA LYS A 91 3.41 -28.60 -9.42
C LYS A 91 3.00 -30.05 -9.17
N HIS A 92 3.90 -30.85 -8.60
CA HIS A 92 3.69 -32.28 -8.34
C HIS A 92 3.45 -32.61 -6.87
N ILE A 93 3.98 -31.78 -5.96
CA ILE A 93 3.85 -31.94 -4.52
C ILE A 93 3.16 -30.68 -4.00
N PRO A 94 1.86 -30.75 -3.67
CA PRO A 94 1.14 -29.62 -3.10
C PRO A 94 1.75 -29.17 -1.78
N LEU A 95 1.62 -27.87 -1.48
CA LEU A 95 2.02 -27.33 -0.17
C LEU A 95 1.23 -27.99 0.95
N ALA A 96 1.94 -28.45 1.98
CA ALA A 96 1.37 -29.01 3.20
C ALA A 96 1.27 -27.96 4.33
N GLU A 97 2.11 -26.94 4.29
CA GLU A 97 2.25 -25.92 5.34
C GLU A 97 2.17 -24.51 4.76
N LEU A 98 1.80 -23.55 5.61
CA LEU A 98 1.75 -22.14 5.22
C LEU A 98 3.15 -21.64 4.86
N PRO A 99 3.27 -20.75 3.87
CA PRO A 99 4.55 -20.14 3.53
C PRO A 99 5.09 -19.32 4.71
N GLU A 100 6.41 -19.37 4.89
CA GLU A 100 7.12 -18.51 5.83
C GLU A 100 7.00 -17.03 5.46
N LEU A 101 7.13 -16.13 6.45
CA LEU A 101 7.01 -14.68 6.28
C LEU A 101 7.90 -14.12 5.17
N HIS A 102 9.12 -14.64 5.06
CA HIS A 102 10.15 -14.19 4.12
C HIS A 102 10.12 -14.93 2.78
N ASN A 103 9.16 -15.83 2.56
CA ASN A 103 9.02 -16.54 1.29
C ASN A 103 8.77 -15.53 0.15
N PRO A 104 9.62 -15.50 -0.90
CA PRO A 104 9.52 -14.50 -1.97
C PRO A 104 8.19 -14.54 -2.73
N ALA A 105 7.64 -15.73 -2.97
CA ALA A 105 6.38 -15.89 -3.69
C ALA A 105 5.19 -15.42 -2.85
N PHE A 106 5.23 -15.66 -1.54
CA PHE A 106 4.21 -15.17 -0.61
C PHE A 106 4.21 -13.65 -0.54
N ARG A 107 5.38 -13.02 -0.32
CA ARG A 107 5.50 -11.55 -0.33
C ARG A 107 5.05 -10.97 -1.67
N ALA A 108 5.44 -11.59 -2.77
CA ALA A 108 5.00 -11.19 -4.10
C ALA A 108 3.48 -11.29 -4.28
N LEU A 109 2.84 -12.33 -3.74
CA LEU A 109 1.39 -12.52 -3.81
C LEU A 109 0.62 -11.50 -2.96
N VAL A 110 1.14 -11.12 -1.79
CA VAL A 110 0.60 -10.02 -0.98
C VAL A 110 0.56 -8.72 -1.80
N GLU A 111 1.66 -8.40 -2.49
CA GLU A 111 1.74 -7.21 -3.32
C GLU A 111 0.78 -7.27 -4.51
N GLU A 112 0.75 -8.39 -5.24
CA GLU A 112 -0.18 -8.57 -6.38
C GLU A 112 -1.65 -8.48 -5.94
N ASN A 113 -1.96 -8.99 -4.75
CA ASN A 113 -3.28 -8.86 -4.17
C ASN A 113 -3.66 -7.39 -3.92
N VAL A 114 -2.75 -6.58 -3.37
CA VAL A 114 -2.99 -5.14 -3.19
C VAL A 114 -3.22 -4.46 -4.54
N LYS A 115 -2.36 -4.71 -5.53
CA LYS A 115 -2.48 -4.13 -6.88
C LYS A 115 -3.81 -4.50 -7.56
N ALA A 116 -4.24 -5.75 -7.39
CA ALA A 116 -5.52 -6.21 -7.93
C ALA A 116 -6.69 -5.46 -7.29
N ASN A 117 -6.68 -5.28 -5.96
CA ASN A 117 -7.76 -4.58 -5.27
C ASN A 117 -7.78 -3.07 -5.53
N VAL A 118 -6.62 -2.42 -5.69
CA VAL A 118 -6.57 -1.03 -6.19
C VAL A 118 -7.28 -0.90 -7.54
N ASN A 119 -6.97 -1.81 -8.47
CA ASN A 119 -7.62 -1.82 -9.79
C ASN A 119 -9.12 -2.13 -9.71
N ARG A 120 -9.56 -3.02 -8.81
CA ARG A 120 -10.98 -3.33 -8.63
C ARG A 120 -11.74 -2.11 -8.09
N ILE A 121 -11.23 -1.47 -7.05
CA ILE A 121 -11.84 -0.25 -6.49
C ILE A 121 -11.91 0.85 -7.55
N ALA A 122 -10.83 1.09 -8.29
CA ALA A 122 -10.81 2.10 -9.35
C ALA A 122 -11.82 1.85 -10.48
N ARG A 123 -12.19 0.58 -10.71
CA ARG A 123 -13.17 0.16 -11.72
C ARG A 123 -14.58 -0.07 -11.17
N SER A 124 -14.77 0.11 -9.86
CA SER A 124 -16.07 -0.09 -9.22
C SER A 124 -17.12 0.90 -9.72
N TYR A 125 -18.40 0.56 -9.58
CA TYR A 125 -19.49 1.45 -9.95
C TYR A 125 -19.42 2.78 -9.21
N VAL A 126 -19.09 2.75 -7.90
CA VAL A 126 -18.93 3.97 -7.09
C VAL A 126 -17.88 4.89 -7.68
N MET A 127 -16.67 4.38 -7.96
CA MET A 127 -15.59 5.24 -8.46
C MET A 127 -15.78 5.66 -9.91
N ARG A 128 -16.38 4.81 -10.75
CA ARG A 128 -16.69 5.15 -12.13
C ARG A 128 -17.73 6.25 -12.23
N ASP A 129 -18.79 6.17 -11.43
CA ASP A 129 -19.83 7.18 -11.36
C ASP A 129 -19.25 8.50 -10.84
N HIS A 130 -18.49 8.43 -9.75
CA HIS A 130 -17.77 9.57 -9.20
C HIS A 130 -16.86 10.25 -10.23
N TYR A 131 -15.99 9.51 -10.94
CA TYR A 131 -15.12 10.10 -11.96
C TYR A 131 -15.88 10.61 -13.19
N ALA A 132 -17.01 10.01 -13.54
CA ALA A 132 -17.86 10.51 -14.62
C ALA A 132 -18.50 11.86 -14.28
N SER A 133 -18.91 12.06 -13.02
CA SER A 133 -19.49 13.33 -12.57
C SER A 133 -18.47 14.49 -12.64
N LEU A 134 -17.18 14.21 -12.43
CA LEU A 134 -16.08 15.18 -12.59
C LEU A 134 -15.89 15.65 -14.04
N ALA A 135 -16.21 14.79 -15.02
CA ALA A 135 -16.03 15.08 -16.44
C ALA A 135 -17.18 15.90 -17.05
N LEU A 136 -18.34 15.98 -16.38
CA LEU A 136 -19.53 16.69 -16.83
C LEU A 136 -19.97 17.77 -15.82
N PRO A 137 -19.26 18.92 -15.73
CA PRO A 137 -19.54 19.96 -14.74
C PRO A 137 -20.97 20.53 -14.79
N GLN A 138 -21.67 20.38 -15.92
CA GLN A 138 -23.01 20.94 -16.18
C GLN A 138 -24.15 20.14 -15.52
N LEU A 139 -23.93 18.87 -15.16
CA LEU A 139 -24.91 18.03 -14.46
C LEU A 139 -24.78 18.11 -12.93
N ALA A 140 -23.66 18.65 -12.43
CA ALA A 140 -23.40 18.79 -11.00
C ALA A 140 -24.07 20.02 -10.36
N SER A 141 -24.76 20.87 -11.14
CA SER A 141 -25.30 22.16 -10.67
C SER A 141 -26.79 22.36 -10.93
N THR A 142 -27.65 21.39 -10.62
CA THR A 142 -29.11 21.61 -10.56
C THR A 142 -29.63 21.83 -9.14
N SER A 143 -28.79 21.83 -8.11
CA SER A 143 -29.18 22.26 -6.76
C SER A 143 -29.17 23.79 -6.69
N GLU A 144 -30.35 24.40 -6.81
CA GLU A 144 -30.63 25.84 -6.63
C GLU A 144 -30.46 26.34 -5.17
N ILE A 145 -29.72 25.61 -4.32
CA ILE A 145 -29.48 25.96 -2.92
C ILE A 145 -28.02 26.40 -2.74
N PRO A 146 -27.74 27.68 -2.50
CA PRO A 146 -26.43 28.14 -2.09
C PRO A 146 -26.08 27.51 -0.72
N ASN A 147 -24.99 26.75 -0.64
CA ASN A 147 -24.54 25.95 0.52
C ASN A 147 -25.33 24.66 0.81
N ASP A 148 -25.52 23.79 -0.20
CA ASP A 148 -25.83 22.39 0.07
C ASP A 148 -24.55 21.62 0.51
N PRO A 149 -24.45 21.12 1.76
CA PRO A 149 -23.33 20.29 2.22
C PRO A 149 -23.24 18.92 1.54
N ASN A 150 -24.22 18.55 0.69
CA ASN A 150 -24.21 17.33 -0.14
C ASN A 150 -23.84 17.60 -1.60
N SER A 151 -23.37 18.81 -1.95
CA SER A 151 -22.95 19.14 -3.31
C SER A 151 -21.56 18.58 -3.61
N LEU A 152 -21.49 17.51 -4.40
CA LEU A 152 -20.27 16.87 -4.93
C LEU A 152 -19.43 17.87 -5.76
N LYS A 153 -18.63 18.70 -5.10
CA LYS A 153 -17.76 19.66 -5.77
C LYS A 153 -16.38 19.08 -5.97
N GLY A 154 -16.23 18.25 -7.00
CA GLY A 154 -14.96 18.19 -7.73
C GLY A 154 -13.77 17.57 -6.98
N THR A 155 -14.00 16.77 -5.95
CA THR A 155 -12.91 16.14 -5.19
C THR A 155 -12.22 15.09 -6.04
N HIS A 156 -10.94 15.30 -6.35
CA HIS A 156 -10.14 14.28 -7.02
C HIS A 156 -9.71 13.22 -6.00
N VAL A 157 -10.27 12.02 -6.13
CA VAL A 157 -9.92 10.87 -5.32
C VAL A 157 -8.76 10.12 -5.97
N PHE A 158 -7.75 9.75 -5.18
CA PHE A 158 -6.64 8.90 -5.60
C PHE A 158 -6.64 7.60 -4.78
N ILE A 159 -6.50 6.47 -5.47
CA ILE A 159 -6.51 5.14 -4.86
C ILE A 159 -5.09 4.59 -4.88
N HIS A 160 -4.52 4.34 -3.71
CA HIS A 160 -3.13 3.91 -3.51
C HIS A 160 -3.07 2.44 -3.07
N GLY A 161 -1.96 1.77 -3.39
CA GLY A 161 -1.71 0.39 -2.97
C GLY A 161 -0.41 0.29 -2.21
N TRP A 162 -0.48 0.00 -0.92
CA TRP A 162 0.67 -0.08 -0.04
C TRP A 162 0.77 -1.42 0.68
N VAL A 163 1.96 -1.74 1.17
CA VAL A 163 2.22 -2.92 2.01
C VAL A 163 2.93 -2.50 3.28
N TYR A 164 2.41 -2.97 4.41
CA TYR A 164 3.04 -2.88 5.73
C TYR A 164 3.82 -4.16 6.04
N ASP A 165 5.06 -4.03 6.47
CA ASP A 165 5.85 -5.16 6.97
C ASP A 165 5.70 -5.28 8.49
N VAL A 166 5.10 -6.39 8.93
CA VAL A 166 4.81 -6.65 10.34
C VAL A 166 6.06 -6.90 11.18
N GLU A 167 7.19 -7.27 10.58
CA GLU A 167 8.43 -7.58 11.30
C GLU A 167 9.17 -6.29 11.67
N ASN A 168 9.28 -5.35 10.75
CA ASN A 168 10.09 -4.15 10.92
C ASN A 168 9.28 -2.84 11.05
N GLY A 169 7.96 -2.89 10.82
CA GLY A 169 7.05 -1.75 10.92
C GLY A 169 7.10 -0.78 9.73
N GLU A 170 7.77 -1.16 8.64
CA GLU A 170 7.91 -0.31 7.46
C GLU A 170 6.66 -0.33 6.57
N VAL A 171 6.38 0.79 5.92
CA VAL A 171 5.30 0.93 4.94
C VAL A 171 5.92 1.24 3.59
N MET A 172 5.52 0.46 2.58
CA MET A 172 6.00 0.59 1.21
C MET A 172 4.87 0.93 0.26
N ASP A 173 5.10 1.92 -0.59
CA ASP A 173 4.21 2.26 -1.69
C ASP A 173 4.54 1.41 -2.92
N LEU A 174 3.57 0.66 -3.44
CA LEU A 174 3.77 -0.19 -4.62
C LEU A 174 3.77 0.59 -5.94
N ASN A 175 3.59 1.92 -5.89
CA ASN A 175 3.53 2.82 -7.04
C ASN A 175 2.45 2.41 -8.05
N VAL A 176 1.28 1.98 -7.55
CA VAL A 176 0.12 1.57 -8.37
C VAL A 176 -1.06 2.52 -8.25
N THR A 177 -0.79 3.78 -7.91
CA THR A 177 -1.84 4.77 -7.68
C THR A 177 -2.71 4.96 -8.93
N VAL A 178 -4.04 4.99 -8.75
CA VAL A 178 -5.01 5.32 -9.80
C VAL A 178 -5.77 6.57 -9.39
N GLY A 179 -5.83 7.56 -10.27
CA GLY A 179 -6.59 8.79 -10.08
C GLY A 179 -7.67 9.00 -11.15
N PRO A 180 -8.31 10.17 -11.17
CA PRO A 180 -9.29 10.51 -12.19
C PRO A 180 -8.64 10.51 -13.60
N PRO A 181 -9.38 10.11 -14.65
CA PRO A 181 -8.84 10.09 -16.01
C PRO A 181 -8.24 11.44 -16.43
N GLY A 182 -7.03 11.41 -16.99
CA GLY A 182 -6.33 12.61 -17.48
C GLY A 182 -5.70 13.50 -16.40
N ARG A 183 -5.76 13.11 -15.11
CA ARG A 183 -5.08 13.83 -14.02
C ARG A 183 -3.71 13.23 -13.73
N GLU A 184 -2.76 14.10 -13.42
CA GLU A 184 -1.47 13.69 -12.91
C GLU A 184 -1.62 13.10 -11.50
N ILE A 185 -0.89 12.02 -11.23
CA ILE A 185 -0.88 11.37 -9.92
C ILE A 185 -0.03 12.23 -8.98
N PRO A 186 -0.58 12.71 -7.84
CA PRO A 186 0.20 13.47 -6.88
C PRO A 186 1.28 12.59 -6.27
N PRO A 187 2.42 13.17 -5.86
CA PRO A 187 3.39 12.44 -5.07
C PRO A 187 2.73 11.89 -3.81
N SER A 188 3.13 10.68 -3.40
CA SER A 188 2.62 10.05 -2.18
C SER A 188 2.78 11.02 -1.00
N PRO A 189 1.72 11.30 -0.22
CA PRO A 189 1.79 12.26 0.88
C PRO A 189 2.73 11.83 2.01
N TRP A 190 3.18 10.58 2.01
CA TRP A 190 4.07 10.02 3.03
C TRP A 190 5.49 9.88 2.48
N PRO A 191 6.51 10.34 3.23
CA PRO A 191 7.89 10.21 2.79
C PRO A 191 8.23 8.74 2.54
N ARG A 192 8.74 8.42 1.34
CA ARG A 192 9.20 7.06 1.00
C ARG A 192 10.18 6.57 2.06
N ALA A 193 10.17 5.28 2.39
CA ALA A 193 11.20 4.67 3.23
C ALA A 193 12.60 4.97 2.68
N GLU A 194 12.78 4.93 1.36
CA GLU A 194 13.99 5.36 0.66
C GLU A 194 14.38 6.82 0.92
N ILE A 195 13.41 7.74 1.05
CA ILE A 195 13.65 9.14 1.39
C ILE A 195 14.13 9.22 2.85
N ARG A 196 13.48 8.51 3.77
CA ARG A 196 13.92 8.42 5.18
C ARG A 196 15.31 7.80 5.31
N GLU A 197 15.64 6.76 4.55
CA GLU A 197 16.97 6.16 4.56
C GLU A 197 18.02 7.08 3.94
N ARG A 198 17.72 7.76 2.83
CA ARG A 198 18.60 8.78 2.24
C ARG A 198 18.81 9.94 3.18
N GLU A 199 17.78 10.40 3.88
CA GLU A 199 17.88 11.43 4.91
C GLU A 199 18.71 10.96 6.10
N LYS A 200 18.47 9.74 6.63
CA LYS A 200 19.29 9.14 7.70
C LYS A 200 20.75 8.98 7.28
N LYS A 201 21.01 8.55 6.04
CA LYS A 201 22.35 8.43 5.47
C LYS A 201 23.03 9.78 5.36
N LYS A 202 22.33 10.78 4.79
CA LYS A 202 22.82 12.16 4.67
C LYS A 202 23.11 12.79 6.04
N GLN A 203 22.25 12.55 7.04
CA GLN A 203 22.47 12.99 8.42
C GLN A 203 23.69 12.32 9.06
N ARG A 204 23.93 11.02 8.81
CA ARG A 204 25.12 10.31 9.28
C ARG A 204 26.40 10.85 8.63
N GLU A 205 26.36 11.12 7.33
CA GLU A 205 27.48 11.69 6.57
C GLU A 205 27.80 13.13 7.02
N GLU A 206 26.79 13.98 7.19
CA GLU A 206 26.96 15.35 7.71
C GLU A 206 27.50 15.35 9.14
N LYS A 207 27.03 14.44 10.00
CA LYS A 207 27.55 14.28 11.36
C LYS A 207 29.01 13.86 11.37
N ALA A 208 29.38 12.88 10.55
CA ALA A 208 30.76 12.42 10.42
C ALA A 208 31.70 13.51 9.86
N SER A 209 31.22 14.35 8.94
CA SER A 209 31.97 15.49 8.42
C SER A 209 32.26 16.53 9.50
N LYS A 210 31.24 16.91 10.29
CA LYS A 210 31.40 17.87 11.40
C LYS A 210 32.33 17.37 12.49
N GLU A 211 32.26 16.08 12.83
CA GLU A 211 33.17 15.46 13.80
C GLU A 211 34.63 15.51 13.32
N ARG A 212 34.89 15.26 12.03
CA ARG A 212 36.22 15.39 11.43
C ARG A 212 36.75 16.82 11.43
N GLU A 213 35.92 17.80 11.06
CA GLU A 213 36.30 19.23 11.11
C GLU A 213 36.61 19.69 12.53
N THR A 214 35.85 19.21 13.52
CA THR A 214 36.07 19.54 14.93
C THR A 214 37.37 18.94 15.46
N MET A 215 37.72 17.72 15.04
CA MET A 215 39.00 17.09 15.40
C MET A 215 40.20 17.82 14.80
N LEU A 216 40.13 18.21 13.52
CA LEU A 216 41.19 18.97 12.85
C LEU A 216 41.41 20.34 13.50
N ALA A 217 40.33 21.05 13.86
CA ALA A 217 40.42 22.34 14.56
C ALA A 217 41.01 22.22 15.98
N ALA A 218 40.88 21.06 16.63
CA ALA A 218 41.47 20.80 17.94
C ALA A 218 42.97 20.48 17.85
N GLU A 219 43.43 19.88 16.75
CA GLU A 219 44.84 19.58 16.49
C GLU A 219 45.65 20.84 16.12
N ASP A 220 45.05 21.77 15.37
CA ASP A 220 45.67 23.06 15.01
C ASP A 220 45.73 24.07 16.19
N GLY A 221 45.06 23.77 17.31
CA GLY A 221 44.91 24.66 18.46
C GLY A 221 46.00 24.58 19.54
N ILE A 222 47.08 23.80 19.35
CA ILE A 222 48.10 23.61 20.39
C ILE A 222 49.52 23.91 19.87
N GLN A 223 49.96 25.15 20.07
CA GLN A 223 51.22 25.46 20.78
C GLN A 223 51.30 26.97 21.12
N PRO A 224 51.19 27.38 22.41
CA PRO A 224 51.56 28.73 22.80
C PRO A 224 53.10 28.89 22.77
N PRO A 225 53.62 30.07 22.39
CA PRO A 225 55.06 30.31 22.34
C PRO A 225 55.66 30.22 23.76
N GLN A 226 56.68 29.38 23.93
CA GLN A 226 57.51 29.37 25.13
C GLN A 226 58.20 30.73 25.26
N GLN A 227 57.74 31.56 26.19
CA GLN A 227 58.51 32.72 26.64
C GLN A 227 59.72 32.20 27.43
N SER A 228 60.91 32.37 26.88
CA SER A 228 62.16 32.23 27.62
C SER A 228 62.25 33.38 28.63
N ALA A 229 62.21 33.04 29.92
CA ALA A 229 62.55 33.94 31.00
C ALA A 229 64.08 34.06 31.12
N SER A 230 64.52 35.30 31.20
CA SER A 230 65.85 35.88 31.41
C SER A 230 66.83 35.17 32.37
N LEU A 231 68.12 35.30 32.06
CA LEU A 231 69.12 35.97 32.93
C LEU A 231 69.98 36.90 32.08
#